data_AF-A0A0C3QGQ8-F1
#
_entry.id   AF-A0A0C3QGQ8-F1
#
_cell.length_a   1.000
_cell.length_b   1.000
_cell.length_c   1.000
_cell.angle_alpha   90.00
_cell.angle_beta   90.00
_cell.angle_gamma   90.00
#
_symmetry.space_group_name_H-M   'P 1'
#
loop_
_entity.id
_entity.type
_entity.pdbx_description
1 polymer ?
#
loop_
_entity_poly.entity_id
_entity_poly.type
_entity_poly.pdbx_seq_one_letter_code
_entity_poly.pdbx_strand_id
1 'polypeptide(L)'
;MSLKAEVTGSGEFVTMTGPAWTIRWAAPELLEGELPCLASDIWAFGWICWEAVTGSFPFAEENDTAVVLRVSKGDLPSIGDDAQLTQMKALCTLMMDCWTLDGKERPIARDCERSITWMDQAVPSNREGNDSSKTRSSGLLYALGELQLRNNSIDEARKYFQEALKVAKLVGDKEGKARALGTLGDIGCLQDEYSLAEDSYTEAGKIYSQTRNKLGFAQSIRALGRVYYLQNEYFKSRDSYTKALRIYRRLGNQFGLAQAVQGLGYIYCAQSEYTNAKNSYMEAGEIYSRIGSQLGLVQTIRGLGDVYYLQSQYSEAEKSYTQAREIHSQIGYCTGSKCSDGSRHGACFCRSGKATSCHVLGARRYLVAKVTNFLSHFLGSQYPLGLAQSVKGLGDVYHMRAEYSKAEDSYIEAREIYSQIGDQLGLAQTTRGLGDVCYMQAKYCEAEGLYTEARNIYSQVGNQHGLANSIQSLGLAYSAQGEFGRAKELYLEAEGIYRQIGVMGLLANILWYLGLLRRKQARYREAQDLVLEASAVYSNLGLLRYVEECESFLVEVNQAVVE
;
A
#
# COMPACT_ATOMS: atom_id res chain seq x y z
N MET A 1 24.36 51.00 7.10
CA MET A 1 25.50 50.35 6.40
C MET A 1 25.31 50.55 4.91
N SER A 2 26.30 51.13 4.21
CA SER A 2 26.18 51.55 2.80
C SER A 2 26.84 50.54 1.84
N LEU A 3 26.22 50.31 0.67
CA LEU A 3 26.86 49.63 -0.47
C LEU A 3 28.24 50.26 -0.75
N LYS A 4 29.26 49.42 -0.94
CA LYS A 4 30.54 49.83 -1.54
C LYS A 4 30.67 49.21 -2.92
N ALA A 5 30.84 50.09 -3.91
CA ALA A 5 31.23 49.72 -5.26
C ALA A 5 32.70 50.10 -5.42
N GLU A 6 33.56 49.12 -5.69
CA GLU A 6 34.95 49.37 -6.08
C GLU A 6 35.07 49.17 -7.59
N VAL A 7 35.68 50.16 -8.24
CA VAL A 7 35.99 50.15 -9.67
C VAL A 7 37.49 49.91 -9.79
N THR A 8 37.90 48.83 -10.45
CA THR A 8 39.33 48.57 -10.70
C THR A 8 39.87 49.60 -11.69
N GLY A 9 41.15 49.96 -11.57
CA GLY A 9 41.79 51.06 -12.33
C GLY A 9 41.76 50.96 -13.87
N SER A 10 41.24 49.89 -14.46
CA SER A 10 40.97 49.75 -15.91
C SER A 10 39.55 50.16 -16.33
N GLY A 11 38.63 50.44 -15.39
CA GLY A 11 37.28 50.91 -15.71
C GLY A 11 36.32 49.88 -16.32
N GLU A 12 36.74 48.63 -16.52
CA GLU A 12 35.93 47.62 -17.23
C GLU A 12 34.98 46.81 -16.34
N PHE A 13 35.15 46.81 -15.01
CA PHE A 13 34.26 46.07 -14.10
C PHE A 13 33.97 46.85 -12.80
N VAL A 14 32.69 46.90 -12.42
CA VAL A 14 32.22 47.37 -11.10
C VAL A 14 31.92 46.13 -10.26
N THR A 15 32.60 45.97 -9.12
CA THR A 15 32.23 44.92 -8.16
C THR A 15 31.34 45.53 -7.08
N MET A 16 30.06 45.14 -7.08
CA MET A 16 29.11 45.49 -6.01
C MET A 16 29.08 44.35 -4.99
N THR A 17 29.54 44.62 -3.76
CA THR A 17 29.33 43.68 -2.65
C THR A 17 28.03 44.06 -1.93
N GLY A 18 26.96 43.36 -2.28
CA GLY A 18 25.67 43.45 -1.59
C GLY A 18 25.64 42.61 -0.31
N PRO A 19 24.67 42.84 0.59
CA PRO A 19 24.44 41.93 1.72
C PRO A 19 24.16 40.50 1.21
N ALA A 20 24.54 39.48 1.99
CA ALA A 20 24.40 38.07 1.63
C ALA A 20 22.93 37.56 1.61
N TRP A 21 21.94 38.46 1.61
CA TRP A 21 20.51 38.19 1.75
C TRP A 21 19.67 39.27 1.05
N THR A 22 18.44 38.91 0.68
CA THR A 22 17.52 39.76 -0.08
C THR A 22 16.46 40.35 0.86
N ILE A 23 16.18 41.66 0.74
CA ILE A 23 15.33 42.43 1.68
C ILE A 23 13.97 41.78 1.97
N ARG A 24 13.33 41.18 0.96
CA ARG A 24 11.99 40.58 1.08
C ARG A 24 11.92 39.27 1.87
N TRP A 25 13.07 38.63 2.09
CA TRP A 25 13.21 37.41 2.89
C TRP A 25 14.00 37.66 4.17
N ALA A 26 14.41 38.91 4.42
CA ALA A 26 15.21 39.28 5.57
C ALA A 26 14.37 39.21 6.84
N ALA A 27 14.96 38.64 7.88
CA ALA A 27 14.38 38.61 9.21
C ALA A 27 14.51 40.00 9.88
N PRO A 28 13.63 40.36 10.83
CA PRO A 28 13.67 41.65 11.53
C PRO A 28 15.05 41.97 12.12
N GLU A 29 15.72 40.99 12.73
CA GLU A 29 17.05 41.17 13.32
C GLU A 29 18.14 41.52 12.29
N LEU A 30 18.00 41.04 11.04
CA LEU A 30 18.91 41.40 9.96
C LEU A 30 18.71 42.84 9.50
N LEU A 31 17.47 43.34 9.55
CA LEU A 31 17.13 44.72 9.21
C LEU A 31 17.59 45.70 10.29
N GLU A 32 17.71 45.24 11.54
CA GLU A 32 18.27 45.97 12.68
C GLU A 32 19.82 45.97 12.68
N GLY A 33 20.44 45.17 11.82
CA GLY A 33 21.89 45.15 11.59
C GLY A 33 22.63 44.00 12.27
N GLU A 34 21.92 42.97 12.75
CA GLU A 34 22.53 41.75 13.25
C GLU A 34 23.10 40.87 12.13
N LEU A 35 23.99 39.94 12.51
CA LEU A 35 24.61 39.00 11.58
C LEU A 35 23.65 37.83 11.26
N PRO A 36 23.72 37.27 10.04
CA PRO A 36 22.97 36.06 9.68
C PRO A 36 23.22 34.91 10.66
N CYS A 37 22.11 34.33 11.12
CA CYS A 37 22.10 33.23 12.07
C CYS A 37 20.99 32.22 11.70
N LEU A 38 20.97 31.08 12.39
CA LEU A 38 19.99 30.03 12.13
C LEU A 38 18.54 30.53 12.24
N ALA A 39 18.24 31.42 13.20
CA ALA A 39 16.89 31.99 13.35
C ALA A 39 16.48 32.81 12.11
N SER A 40 17.42 33.56 11.52
CA SER A 40 17.16 34.31 10.30
C SER A 40 16.98 33.42 9.07
N ASP A 41 17.64 32.25 9.03
CA ASP A 41 17.43 31.25 7.99
C ASP A 41 16.05 30.59 8.09
N ILE A 42 15.56 30.34 9.32
CA ILE A 42 14.21 29.80 9.58
C ILE A 42 13.12 30.79 9.17
N TRP A 43 13.34 32.09 9.38
CA TRP A 43 12.44 33.14 8.90
C TRP A 43 12.35 33.15 7.37
N ALA A 44 13.49 33.14 6.69
CA ALA A 44 13.55 33.08 5.22
C ALA A 44 12.89 31.80 4.69
N PHE A 45 13.05 30.68 5.40
CA PHE A 45 12.40 29.43 5.08
C PHE A 45 10.86 29.52 5.08
N GLY A 46 10.25 30.21 6.05
CA GLY A 46 8.80 30.45 6.06
C GLY A 46 8.31 31.19 4.82
N TRP A 47 9.07 32.18 4.35
CA TRP A 47 8.78 32.92 3.11
C TRP A 47 8.99 32.10 1.83
N ILE A 48 9.95 31.19 1.83
CA ILE A 48 10.13 30.23 0.73
C ILE A 48 8.93 29.27 0.66
N CYS A 49 8.40 28.82 1.81
CA CYS A 49 7.17 28.04 1.84
C CYS A 49 5.97 28.85 1.31
N TRP A 50 5.87 30.14 1.64
CA TRP A 50 4.84 31.02 1.08
C TRP A 50 4.94 31.15 -0.44
N GLU A 51 6.13 31.36 -0.96
CA GLU A 51 6.37 31.44 -2.41
C GLU A 51 6.00 30.12 -3.10
N ALA A 52 6.37 28.99 -2.50
CA ALA A 52 6.04 27.67 -3.03
C ALA A 52 4.53 27.40 -3.08
N VAL A 53 3.77 27.90 -2.08
CA VAL A 53 2.32 27.70 -2.00
C VAL A 53 1.56 28.69 -2.89
N THR A 54 1.90 29.97 -2.82
CA THR A 54 1.14 31.05 -3.49
C THR A 54 1.61 31.34 -4.91
N GLY A 55 2.87 30.99 -5.23
CA GLY A 55 3.54 31.31 -6.49
C GLY A 55 3.85 32.80 -6.64
N SER A 56 3.90 33.56 -5.54
CA SER A 56 4.13 35.01 -5.53
C SER A 56 5.22 35.38 -4.54
N PHE A 57 6.00 36.41 -4.86
CA PHE A 57 7.03 36.93 -3.97
C PHE A 57 6.41 37.61 -2.74
N PRO A 58 7.09 37.57 -1.57
CA PRO A 58 6.67 38.33 -0.40
C PRO A 58 6.51 39.81 -0.75
N PHE A 59 5.31 40.36 -0.47
CA PHE A 59 4.96 41.77 -0.71
C PHE A 59 5.18 42.23 -2.16
N ALA A 60 4.84 41.39 -3.15
CA ALA A 60 5.17 41.61 -4.56
C ALA A 60 4.78 43.00 -5.13
N GLU A 61 3.73 43.64 -4.60
CA GLU A 61 3.23 44.95 -5.04
C GLU A 61 3.84 46.14 -4.28
N GLU A 62 4.68 45.88 -3.26
CA GLU A 62 5.22 46.91 -2.37
C GLU A 62 6.70 47.22 -2.64
N ASN A 63 7.11 48.45 -2.36
CA ASN A 63 8.51 48.86 -2.45
C ASN A 63 9.33 48.40 -1.24
N ASP A 64 10.65 48.30 -1.40
CA ASP A 64 11.52 47.72 -0.37
C ASP A 64 11.46 48.46 0.97
N THR A 65 11.19 49.78 0.96
CA THR A 65 11.00 50.58 2.18
C THR A 65 9.71 50.25 2.94
N ALA A 66 8.62 49.97 2.22
CA ALA A 66 7.36 49.53 2.81
C ALA A 66 7.49 48.12 3.40
N VAL A 67 8.21 47.23 2.70
CA VAL A 67 8.51 45.87 3.19
C VAL A 67 9.28 45.90 4.52
N VAL A 68 10.33 46.72 4.61
CA VAL A 68 11.09 46.89 5.86
C VAL A 68 10.20 47.40 7.00
N LEU A 69 9.29 48.33 6.72
CA LEU A 69 8.36 48.88 7.72
C LEU A 69 7.29 47.88 8.18
N ARG A 70 6.82 46.98 7.31
CA ARG A 70 5.88 45.92 7.69
C ARG A 70 6.55 44.82 8.50
N VAL A 71 7.71 44.34 8.04
CA VAL A 71 8.48 43.28 8.72
C VAL A 71 8.89 43.73 10.12
N SER A 72 9.35 44.97 10.28
CA SER A 72 9.69 45.54 11.61
C SER A 72 8.49 45.73 12.54
N LYS A 73 7.27 45.88 12.00
CA LYS A 73 6.03 46.00 12.78
C LYS A 73 5.30 44.67 13.01
N GLY A 74 5.76 43.58 12.39
CA GLY A 74 5.06 42.30 12.39
C GLY A 74 3.73 42.29 11.61
N ASP A 75 3.54 43.24 10.70
CA ASP A 75 2.32 43.35 9.88
C ASP A 75 2.41 42.39 8.69
N LEU A 76 2.16 41.11 8.97
CA LEU A 76 2.30 39.99 8.04
C LEU A 76 0.95 39.51 7.49
N PRO A 77 0.92 38.89 6.29
CA PRO A 77 -0.32 38.40 5.68
C PRO A 77 -1.08 37.40 6.58
N SER A 78 -2.39 37.56 6.73
CA SER A 78 -3.25 36.58 7.42
C SER A 78 -3.44 35.34 6.55
N ILE A 79 -3.00 34.17 7.03
CA ILE A 79 -3.10 32.89 6.31
C ILE A 79 -4.55 32.34 6.27
N GLY A 80 -5.51 33.02 6.90
CA GLY A 80 -6.89 32.54 7.08
C GLY A 80 -7.85 32.73 5.90
N ASP A 81 -7.54 33.60 4.93
CA ASP A 81 -8.48 34.02 3.89
C ASP A 81 -8.24 33.35 2.52
N ASP A 82 -7.18 32.56 2.37
CA ASP A 82 -6.87 31.84 1.13
C ASP A 82 -7.38 30.39 1.19
N ALA A 83 -8.35 30.07 0.33
CA ALA A 83 -8.98 28.76 0.23
C ALA A 83 -7.95 27.61 0.08
N GLN A 84 -6.78 27.85 -0.54
CA GLN A 84 -5.71 26.86 -0.71
C GLN A 84 -4.91 26.62 0.58
N LEU A 85 -4.67 27.66 1.39
CA LEU A 85 -3.96 27.57 2.66
C LEU A 85 -4.80 26.86 3.74
N THR A 86 -6.14 26.94 3.66
CA THR A 86 -7.05 26.18 4.54
C THR A 86 -6.91 24.66 4.42
N GLN A 87 -6.45 24.14 3.29
CA GLN A 87 -6.24 22.70 3.06
C GLN A 87 -4.91 22.19 3.64
N MET A 88 -3.95 23.09 3.96
CA MET A 88 -2.59 22.76 4.42
C MET A 88 -2.30 23.31 5.83
N LYS A 89 -3.23 23.12 6.77
CA LYS A 89 -3.17 23.68 8.14
C LYS A 89 -1.82 23.49 8.84
N ALA A 90 -1.17 22.33 8.69
CA ALA A 90 0.12 22.05 9.31
C ALA A 90 1.26 22.91 8.76
N LEU A 91 1.27 23.18 7.45
CA LEU A 91 2.26 24.07 6.82
C LEU A 91 2.00 25.54 7.16
N CYS A 92 0.73 25.94 7.15
CA CYS A 92 0.34 27.29 7.54
C CYS A 92 0.74 27.61 8.98
N THR A 93 0.57 26.63 9.88
CA THR A 93 1.02 26.74 11.28
C THR A 93 2.53 26.88 11.34
N LEU A 94 3.27 26.00 10.62
CA LEU A 94 4.73 26.08 10.56
C LEU A 94 5.23 27.43 10.02
N MET A 95 4.58 27.96 8.98
CA MET A 95 4.94 29.26 8.40
C MET A 95 4.72 30.40 9.39
N MET A 96 3.59 30.40 10.11
CA MET A 96 3.35 31.36 11.19
C MET A 96 4.41 31.23 12.30
N ASP A 97 4.75 30.01 12.70
CA ASP A 97 5.79 29.75 13.71
C ASP A 97 7.17 30.28 13.24
N CYS A 98 7.50 30.11 11.96
CA CYS A 98 8.72 30.65 11.34
C CYS A 98 8.76 32.19 11.32
N TRP A 99 7.60 32.84 11.27
CA TRP A 99 7.45 34.30 11.22
C TRP A 99 7.25 34.96 12.59
N THR A 100 7.59 34.26 13.66
CA THR A 100 7.64 34.84 15.00
C THR A 100 8.74 35.91 15.06
N LEU A 101 8.42 37.11 15.58
CA LEU A 101 9.36 38.23 15.64
C LEU A 101 10.58 37.90 16.53
N ASP A 102 10.38 37.25 17.68
CA ASP A 102 11.47 36.76 18.52
C ASP A 102 12.13 35.53 17.88
N GLY A 103 13.40 35.68 17.48
CA GLY A 103 14.20 34.60 16.90
C GLY A 103 14.39 33.37 17.80
N LYS A 104 14.18 33.49 19.12
CA LYS A 104 14.27 32.37 20.07
C LYS A 104 13.01 31.51 20.14
N GLU A 105 11.87 32.07 19.77
CA GLU A 105 10.58 31.38 19.77
C GLU A 105 10.29 30.69 18.42
N ARG A 106 11.11 30.95 17.40
CA ARG A 106 11.04 30.28 16.11
C ARG A 106 11.35 28.79 16.23
N PRO A 107 10.74 27.94 15.38
CA PRO A 107 10.98 26.50 15.39
C PRO A 107 12.45 26.19 15.07
N ILE A 108 12.97 25.12 15.66
CA ILE A 108 14.30 24.62 15.30
C ILE A 108 14.25 23.94 13.92
N ALA A 109 15.36 23.98 13.19
CA ALA A 109 15.45 23.43 11.83
C ALA A 109 14.97 21.97 11.70
N ARG A 110 15.15 21.16 12.75
CA ARG A 110 14.67 19.77 12.80
C ARG A 110 13.15 19.66 12.82
N ASP A 111 12.47 20.59 13.48
CA ASP A 111 11.00 20.61 13.54
C ASP A 111 10.41 21.14 12.23
N CYS A 112 11.07 22.11 11.59
CA CYS A 112 10.75 22.52 10.21
C CYS A 112 10.92 21.36 9.23
N GLU A 113 12.05 20.65 9.28
CA GLU A 113 12.32 19.45 8.47
C GLU A 113 11.23 18.41 8.66
N ARG A 114 10.90 18.08 9.92
CA ARG A 114 9.82 17.15 10.25
C ARG A 114 8.46 17.61 9.75
N SER A 115 8.20 18.91 9.75
CA SER A 115 6.90 19.46 9.33
C SER A 115 6.74 19.58 7.82
N ILE A 116 7.83 19.56 7.05
CA ILE A 116 7.82 19.63 5.57
C ILE A 116 8.23 18.32 4.88
N THR A 117 8.57 17.28 5.65
CA THR A 117 8.93 15.94 5.11
C THR A 117 7.91 15.33 4.14
N TRP A 118 6.69 15.86 4.07
CA TRP A 118 5.61 15.41 3.19
C TRP A 118 5.52 16.16 1.84
N MET A 119 6.27 17.26 1.63
CA MET A 119 6.23 18.06 0.39
C MET A 119 7.35 17.71 -0.60
N ASP A 120 7.01 17.56 -1.89
CA ASP A 120 7.96 17.27 -2.98
C ASP A 120 8.57 18.55 -3.60
N GLN A 121 9.78 18.44 -4.14
CA GLN A 121 10.59 19.55 -4.66
C GLN A 121 10.40 19.75 -6.17
N ALA A 122 9.47 20.62 -6.56
CA ALA A 122 9.41 21.15 -7.92
C ALA A 122 10.19 22.49 -8.01
N VAL A 123 11.13 22.60 -8.96
CA VAL A 123 11.76 23.90 -9.28
C VAL A 123 10.76 24.70 -10.13
N PRO A 124 10.32 25.90 -9.71
CA PRO A 124 9.50 26.76 -10.56
C PRO A 124 10.25 27.08 -11.85
N SER A 125 9.66 26.77 -13.00
CA SER A 125 10.20 27.19 -14.28
C SER A 125 9.82 28.65 -14.53
N ASN A 126 10.80 29.56 -14.54
CA ASN A 126 10.60 30.91 -15.04
C ASN A 126 10.17 30.85 -16.50
N ARG A 127 8.93 31.25 -16.81
CA ARG A 127 8.59 31.80 -18.11
C ARG A 127 7.66 33.00 -17.97
N GLU A 128 8.20 34.13 -18.41
CA GLU A 128 7.48 35.33 -18.81
C GLU A 128 6.39 34.95 -19.82
N GLY A 129 5.17 35.39 -19.57
CA GLY A 129 4.04 35.20 -20.49
C GLY A 129 2.71 35.29 -19.77
N ASN A 130 2.06 36.44 -19.91
CA ASN A 130 0.67 36.66 -19.52
C ASN A 130 -0.24 35.56 -20.09
N ASP A 131 -0.79 34.70 -19.23
CA ASP A 131 -2.14 34.19 -19.41
C ASP A 131 -2.76 33.69 -18.09
N SER A 132 -4.05 34.00 -17.90
CA SER A 132 -4.79 33.95 -16.64
C SER A 132 -5.29 32.54 -16.24
N SER A 133 -4.42 31.53 -16.33
CA SER A 133 -4.59 30.29 -15.55
C SER A 133 -3.22 29.76 -15.11
N LYS A 134 -2.93 29.82 -13.80
CA LYS A 134 -1.69 29.31 -13.20
C LYS A 134 -1.58 27.80 -13.49
N THR A 135 -0.98 27.42 -14.62
CA THR A 135 -0.77 26.01 -14.97
C THR A 135 0.30 25.47 -14.04
N ARG A 136 -0.11 24.68 -13.04
CA ARG A 136 0.79 24.04 -12.08
C ARG A 136 1.79 23.13 -12.82
N SER A 137 3.02 23.06 -12.34
CA SER A 137 4.03 22.17 -12.93
C SER A 137 3.60 20.69 -12.84
N SER A 138 4.05 19.85 -13.77
CA SER A 138 3.76 18.41 -13.77
C SER A 138 4.18 17.74 -12.46
N GLY A 139 5.32 18.14 -11.89
CA GLY A 139 5.81 17.65 -10.60
C GLY A 139 4.92 18.03 -9.41
N LEU A 140 4.42 19.27 -9.37
CA LEU A 140 3.52 19.71 -8.30
C LEU A 140 2.18 18.97 -8.36
N LEU A 141 1.61 18.80 -9.56
CA LEU A 141 0.39 18.03 -9.75
C LEU A 141 0.57 16.56 -9.34
N TYR A 142 1.72 15.98 -9.67
CA TYR A 142 2.08 14.62 -9.24
C TYR A 142 2.13 14.52 -7.70
N ALA A 143 2.79 15.46 -7.04
CA ALA A 143 2.89 15.48 -5.57
C ALA A 143 1.52 15.68 -4.88
N LEU A 144 0.66 16.53 -5.44
CA LEU A 144 -0.72 16.67 -4.97
C LEU A 144 -1.51 15.36 -5.13
N GLY A 145 -1.31 14.63 -6.23
CA GLY A 145 -1.87 13.30 -6.40
C GLY A 145 -1.42 12.32 -5.32
N GLU A 146 -0.12 12.30 -4.99
CA GLU A 146 0.42 11.46 -3.92
C GLU A 146 -0.15 11.84 -2.54
N LEU A 147 -0.35 13.13 -2.28
CA LEU A 147 -0.98 13.60 -1.04
C LEU A 147 -2.43 13.11 -0.93
N GLN A 148 -3.19 13.15 -2.02
CA GLN A 148 -4.56 12.63 -2.03
C GLN A 148 -4.61 11.10 -1.83
N LEU A 149 -3.63 10.36 -2.37
CA LEU A 149 -3.50 8.93 -2.06
C LEU A 149 -3.26 8.68 -0.57
N ARG A 150 -2.43 9.51 0.09
CA ARG A 150 -2.21 9.42 1.54
C ARG A 150 -3.48 9.71 2.35
N ASN A 151 -4.32 10.61 1.84
CA ASN A 151 -5.63 10.92 2.43
C ASN A 151 -6.72 9.90 2.06
N ASN A 152 -6.36 8.81 1.37
CA ASN A 152 -7.27 7.77 0.89
C ASN A 152 -8.33 8.27 -0.11
N SER A 153 -8.08 9.40 -0.79
CA SER A 153 -8.95 9.98 -1.82
C SER A 153 -8.44 9.57 -3.21
N ILE A 154 -8.73 8.33 -3.60
CA ILE A 154 -8.22 7.71 -4.85
C ILE A 154 -8.71 8.44 -6.10
N ASP A 155 -9.97 8.89 -6.11
CA ASP A 155 -10.56 9.56 -7.27
C ASP A 155 -9.97 10.96 -7.50
N GLU A 156 -9.76 11.72 -6.43
CA GLU A 156 -9.06 13.01 -6.46
C GLU A 156 -7.60 12.83 -6.89
N ALA A 157 -6.91 11.82 -6.36
CA ALA A 157 -5.54 11.49 -6.77
C ALA A 157 -5.46 11.18 -8.27
N ARG A 158 -6.40 10.36 -8.78
CA ARG A 158 -6.48 10.02 -10.21
C ARG A 158 -6.61 11.28 -11.07
N LYS A 159 -7.45 12.25 -10.68
CA LYS A 159 -7.59 13.55 -11.38
C LYS A 159 -6.25 14.30 -11.45
N TYR A 160 -5.55 14.43 -10.31
CA TYR A 160 -4.25 15.10 -10.26
C TYR A 160 -3.19 14.40 -11.11
N PHE A 161 -3.13 13.07 -11.13
CA PHE A 161 -2.18 12.35 -11.99
C PHE A 161 -2.52 12.47 -13.48
N GLN A 162 -3.81 12.51 -13.85
CA GLN A 162 -4.22 12.78 -15.23
C GLN A 162 -3.85 14.21 -15.66
N GLU A 163 -3.99 15.20 -14.78
CA GLU A 163 -3.53 16.57 -15.04
C GLU A 163 -2.00 16.64 -15.16
N ALA A 164 -1.27 15.98 -14.24
CA ALA A 164 0.19 15.88 -14.30
C ALA A 164 0.67 15.27 -15.62
N LEU A 165 -0.04 14.22 -16.10
CA LEU A 165 0.23 13.57 -17.38
C LEU A 165 0.01 14.53 -18.57
N LYS A 166 -1.10 15.29 -18.56
CA LYS A 166 -1.41 16.28 -19.60
C LYS A 166 -0.34 17.37 -19.65
N VAL A 167 0.03 17.94 -18.50
CA VAL A 167 1.06 18.99 -18.41
C VAL A 167 2.42 18.45 -18.83
N ALA A 168 2.82 17.26 -18.37
CA ALA A 168 4.08 16.63 -18.77
C ALA A 168 4.16 16.42 -20.30
N LYS A 169 3.04 16.05 -20.94
CA LYS A 169 2.95 15.94 -22.40
C LYS A 169 3.10 17.29 -23.10
N LEU A 170 2.50 18.36 -22.58
CA LEU A 170 2.59 19.72 -23.14
C LEU A 170 4.00 20.30 -23.03
N VAL A 171 4.65 20.13 -21.88
CA VAL A 171 6.00 20.66 -21.61
C VAL A 171 7.10 19.79 -22.22
N GLY A 172 6.78 18.57 -22.66
CA GLY A 172 7.74 17.62 -23.22
C GLY A 172 8.58 16.88 -22.17
N ASP A 173 8.13 16.86 -20.91
CA ASP A 173 8.76 16.12 -19.82
C ASP A 173 8.46 14.62 -19.95
N LYS A 174 9.37 13.90 -20.60
CA LYS A 174 9.25 12.45 -20.83
C LYS A 174 9.27 11.65 -19.52
N GLU A 175 10.10 12.05 -18.55
CA GLU A 175 10.22 11.29 -17.29
C GLU A 175 9.01 11.50 -16.38
N GLY A 176 8.51 12.73 -16.26
CA GLY A 176 7.27 13.03 -15.55
C GLY A 176 6.06 12.35 -16.19
N LYS A 177 6.00 12.29 -17.53
CA LYS A 177 4.97 11.53 -18.25
C LYS A 177 4.98 10.05 -17.87
N ALA A 178 6.15 9.41 -17.90
CA ALA A 178 6.29 8.00 -17.57
C ALA A 178 5.95 7.71 -16.09
N ARG A 179 6.32 8.63 -15.18
CA ARG A 179 6.01 8.52 -13.75
C ARG A 179 4.51 8.62 -13.49
N ALA A 180 3.82 9.59 -14.10
CA ALA A 180 2.37 9.74 -13.98
C ALA A 180 1.63 8.51 -14.55
N LEU A 181 2.07 7.97 -15.69
CA LEU A 181 1.54 6.72 -16.24
C LEU A 181 1.74 5.53 -15.29
N GLY A 182 2.92 5.40 -14.67
CA GLY A 182 3.17 4.36 -13.69
C GLY A 182 2.18 4.41 -12.52
N THR A 183 1.96 5.59 -11.94
CA THR A 183 1.04 5.74 -10.81
C THR A 183 -0.43 5.59 -11.21
N LEU A 184 -0.82 6.02 -12.41
CA LEU A 184 -2.14 5.71 -12.96
C LEU A 184 -2.32 4.20 -13.14
N GLY A 185 -1.26 3.48 -13.50
CA GLY A 185 -1.26 2.01 -13.52
C GLY A 185 -1.42 1.39 -12.14
N ASP A 186 -0.80 1.95 -11.10
CA ASP A 186 -0.99 1.51 -9.70
C ASP A 186 -2.44 1.74 -9.25
N ILE A 187 -3.02 2.89 -9.55
CA ILE A 187 -4.43 3.20 -9.25
C ILE A 187 -5.37 2.26 -10.03
N GLY A 188 -5.07 1.99 -11.31
CA GLY A 188 -5.81 1.02 -12.11
C GLY A 188 -5.79 -0.37 -11.47
N CYS A 189 -4.65 -0.81 -10.92
CA CYS A 189 -4.57 -2.06 -10.16
C CYS A 189 -5.40 -2.05 -8.88
N LEU A 190 -5.54 -0.89 -8.21
CA LEU A 190 -6.34 -0.76 -6.98
C LEU A 190 -7.85 -0.77 -7.26
N GLN A 191 -8.27 -0.34 -8.45
CA GLN A 191 -9.67 -0.30 -8.88
C GLN A 191 -10.04 -1.50 -9.79
N ASP A 192 -9.20 -2.54 -9.82
CA ASP A 192 -9.35 -3.74 -10.66
C ASP A 192 -9.45 -3.48 -12.18
N GLU A 193 -8.99 -2.31 -12.63
CA GLU A 193 -8.90 -1.90 -14.03
C GLU A 193 -7.60 -2.42 -14.67
N TYR A 194 -7.40 -3.74 -14.67
CA TYR A 194 -6.12 -4.35 -15.06
C TYR A 194 -5.70 -4.06 -16.50
N SER A 195 -6.64 -3.96 -17.43
CA SER A 195 -6.35 -3.59 -18.83
C SER A 195 -5.78 -2.17 -18.94
N LEU A 196 -6.36 -1.20 -18.22
CA LEU A 196 -5.85 0.18 -18.18
C LEU A 196 -4.48 0.25 -17.50
N ALA A 197 -4.26 -0.57 -16.46
CA ALA A 197 -2.96 -0.68 -15.80
C ALA A 197 -1.88 -1.25 -16.75
N GLU A 198 -2.21 -2.29 -17.51
CA GLU A 198 -1.32 -2.88 -18.52
C GLU A 198 -0.90 -1.84 -19.58
N ASP A 199 -1.86 -1.09 -20.13
CA ASP A 199 -1.60 -0.04 -21.10
C ASP A 199 -0.70 1.05 -20.53
N SER A 200 -1.00 1.51 -19.31
CA SER A 200 -0.26 2.56 -18.62
C SER A 200 1.19 2.17 -18.36
N TYR A 201 1.44 0.96 -17.83
CA TYR A 201 2.80 0.47 -17.59
C TYR A 201 3.56 0.17 -18.88
N THR A 202 2.87 -0.30 -19.92
CA THR A 202 3.48 -0.55 -21.23
C THR A 202 3.93 0.77 -21.87
N GLU A 203 3.12 1.83 -21.78
CA GLU A 203 3.51 3.15 -22.26
C GLU A 203 4.66 3.75 -21.43
N ALA A 204 4.58 3.67 -20.09
CA ALA A 204 5.65 4.12 -19.21
C ALA A 204 6.99 3.41 -19.51
N GLY A 205 6.95 2.08 -19.70
CA GLY A 205 8.12 1.28 -20.05
C GLY A 205 8.73 1.68 -21.41
N LYS A 206 7.89 1.94 -22.43
CA LYS A 206 8.37 2.45 -23.73
C LYS A 206 9.11 3.78 -23.58
N ILE A 207 8.59 4.70 -22.77
CA ILE A 207 9.22 6.00 -22.52
C ILE A 207 10.54 5.84 -21.75
N TYR A 208 10.59 5.00 -20.71
CA TYR A 208 11.81 4.73 -19.96
C TYR A 208 12.89 4.05 -20.81
N SER A 209 12.49 3.18 -21.75
CA SER A 209 13.40 2.60 -22.73
C SER A 209 14.01 3.66 -23.65
N GLN A 210 13.18 4.58 -24.18
CA GLN A 210 13.62 5.68 -25.05
C GLN A 210 14.53 6.69 -24.34
N THR A 211 14.27 6.97 -23.06
CA THR A 211 15.09 7.87 -22.23
C THR A 211 16.32 7.19 -21.64
N ARG A 212 16.55 5.90 -21.94
CA ARG A 212 17.64 5.06 -21.39
C ARG A 212 17.63 4.94 -19.87
N ASN A 213 16.49 5.22 -19.23
CA ASN A 213 16.29 5.03 -17.79
C ASN A 213 16.00 3.55 -17.49
N LYS A 214 17.06 2.77 -17.32
CA LYS A 214 16.98 1.31 -17.08
C LYS A 214 16.24 0.95 -15.79
N LEU A 215 16.30 1.82 -14.77
CA LEU A 215 15.64 1.59 -13.49
C LEU A 215 14.12 1.69 -13.64
N GLY A 216 13.63 2.80 -14.20
CA GLY A 216 12.20 3.00 -14.46
C GLY A 216 11.65 1.91 -15.38
N PHE A 217 12.40 1.52 -16.41
CA PHE A 217 12.02 0.41 -17.29
C PHE A 217 11.84 -0.93 -16.53
N ALA A 218 12.77 -1.26 -15.62
CA ALA A 218 12.66 -2.47 -14.80
C ALA A 218 11.47 -2.40 -13.82
N GLN A 219 11.17 -1.21 -13.29
CA GLN A 219 10.01 -0.99 -12.42
C GLN A 219 8.70 -1.20 -13.18
N SER A 220 8.57 -0.66 -14.40
CA SER A 220 7.40 -0.87 -15.25
C SER A 220 7.21 -2.35 -15.62
N ILE A 221 8.28 -3.07 -15.98
CA ILE A 221 8.19 -4.51 -16.27
C ILE A 221 7.77 -5.31 -15.03
N ARG A 222 8.32 -5.00 -13.85
CA ARG A 222 7.92 -5.65 -12.60
C ARG A 222 6.43 -5.40 -12.31
N ALA A 223 5.97 -4.18 -12.53
CA ALA A 223 4.57 -3.82 -12.34
C ALA A 223 3.64 -4.54 -13.34
N LEU A 224 4.04 -4.68 -14.61
CA LEU A 224 3.35 -5.55 -15.58
C LEU A 224 3.29 -7.00 -15.11
N GLY A 225 4.39 -7.52 -14.54
CA GLY A 225 4.40 -8.85 -13.92
C GLY A 225 3.32 -9.00 -12.83
N ARG A 226 3.12 -7.97 -12.01
CA ARG A 226 2.04 -7.93 -11.01
C ARG A 226 0.65 -7.89 -11.67
N VAL A 227 0.44 -7.08 -12.70
CA VAL A 227 -0.84 -7.01 -13.43
C VAL A 227 -1.19 -8.38 -14.03
N TYR A 228 -0.26 -9.01 -14.73
CA TYR A 228 -0.47 -10.34 -15.30
C TYR A 228 -0.74 -11.41 -14.24
N TYR A 229 -0.14 -11.29 -13.05
CA TYR A 229 -0.46 -12.17 -11.93
C TYR A 229 -1.92 -12.00 -11.48
N LEU A 230 -2.39 -10.75 -11.33
CA LEU A 230 -3.78 -10.47 -10.93
C LEU A 230 -4.81 -10.91 -11.98
N GLN A 231 -4.42 -10.92 -13.26
CA GLN A 231 -5.22 -11.47 -14.36
C GLN A 231 -5.15 -13.01 -14.48
N ASN A 232 -4.41 -13.69 -13.59
CA ASN A 232 -4.12 -15.13 -13.66
C ASN A 232 -3.31 -15.58 -14.89
N GLU A 233 -2.64 -14.65 -15.58
CA GLU A 233 -1.75 -14.92 -16.71
C GLU A 233 -0.33 -15.26 -16.25
N TYR A 234 -0.20 -16.37 -15.53
CA TYR A 234 1.03 -16.76 -14.82
C TYR A 234 2.27 -16.87 -15.73
N PHE A 235 2.10 -17.28 -16.98
CA PHE A 235 3.22 -17.38 -17.94
C PHE A 235 3.79 -15.99 -18.31
N LYS A 236 2.92 -15.03 -18.68
CA LYS A 236 3.34 -13.64 -18.98
C LYS A 236 3.90 -12.95 -17.74
N SER A 237 3.32 -13.22 -16.57
CA SER A 237 3.80 -12.72 -15.30
C SER A 237 5.22 -13.19 -15.00
N ARG A 238 5.49 -14.50 -15.14
CA ARG A 238 6.81 -15.11 -14.90
C ARG A 238 7.88 -14.55 -15.83
N ASP A 239 7.56 -14.39 -17.13
CA ASP A 239 8.47 -13.79 -18.10
C ASP A 239 8.80 -12.34 -17.73
N SER A 240 7.80 -11.55 -17.34
CA SER A 240 7.97 -10.16 -16.90
C SER A 240 8.87 -10.06 -15.66
N TYR A 241 8.60 -10.83 -14.60
CA TYR A 241 9.46 -10.82 -13.40
C TYR A 241 10.88 -11.30 -13.71
N THR A 242 11.05 -12.32 -14.55
CA THR A 242 12.38 -12.82 -14.96
C THR A 242 13.17 -11.76 -15.73
N LYS A 243 12.51 -11.00 -16.62
CA LYS A 243 13.11 -9.87 -17.33
C LYS A 243 13.52 -8.76 -16.36
N ALA A 244 12.64 -8.36 -15.44
CA ALA A 244 12.94 -7.35 -14.43
C ALA A 244 14.13 -7.77 -13.53
N LEU A 245 14.14 -9.03 -13.07
CA LEU A 245 15.21 -9.61 -12.25
C LEU A 245 16.58 -9.52 -12.94
N ARG A 246 16.66 -9.86 -14.24
CA ARG A 246 17.90 -9.74 -15.02
C ARG A 246 18.39 -8.30 -15.10
N ILE A 247 17.50 -7.33 -15.21
CA ILE A 247 17.86 -5.90 -15.27
C ILE A 247 18.32 -5.42 -13.89
N TYR A 248 17.59 -5.71 -12.82
CA TYR A 248 17.97 -5.31 -11.46
C TYR A 248 19.32 -5.90 -11.04
N ARG A 249 19.59 -7.16 -11.39
CA ARG A 249 20.89 -7.80 -11.15
C ARG A 249 22.04 -7.05 -11.85
N ARG A 250 21.84 -6.60 -13.09
CA ARG A 250 22.83 -5.80 -13.84
C ARG A 250 22.99 -4.39 -13.28
N LEU A 251 21.95 -3.82 -12.70
CA LEU A 251 21.97 -2.49 -12.07
C LEU A 251 22.52 -2.52 -10.63
N GLY A 252 22.68 -3.69 -10.02
CA GLY A 252 23.03 -3.83 -8.60
C GLY A 252 21.91 -3.38 -7.65
N ASN A 253 20.68 -3.20 -8.15
CA ASN A 253 19.54 -2.80 -7.31
C ASN A 253 18.99 -4.02 -6.55
N GLN A 254 19.48 -4.22 -5.34
CA GLN A 254 19.11 -5.35 -4.48
C GLN A 254 17.64 -5.31 -4.04
N PHE A 255 17.07 -4.11 -3.81
CA PHE A 255 15.67 -3.98 -3.42
C PHE A 255 14.72 -4.43 -4.52
N GLY A 256 14.91 -3.92 -5.74
CA GLY A 256 14.12 -4.34 -6.91
C GLY A 256 14.33 -5.81 -7.28
N LEU A 257 15.55 -6.32 -7.06
CA LEU A 257 15.87 -7.74 -7.22
C LEU A 257 15.02 -8.61 -6.27
N ALA A 258 15.00 -8.28 -4.97
CA ALA A 258 14.21 -8.99 -3.97
C ALA A 258 12.71 -8.94 -4.29
N GLN A 259 12.18 -7.79 -4.71
CA GLN A 259 10.77 -7.66 -5.12
C GLN A 259 10.42 -8.56 -6.32
N ALA A 260 11.33 -8.69 -7.29
CA ALA A 260 11.10 -9.55 -8.46
C ALA A 260 11.15 -11.04 -8.09
N VAL A 261 12.07 -11.43 -7.21
CA VAL A 261 12.16 -12.82 -6.69
C VAL A 261 10.92 -13.16 -5.85
N GLN A 262 10.48 -12.25 -4.97
CA GLN A 262 9.24 -12.39 -4.21
C GLN A 262 8.02 -12.54 -5.14
N GLY A 263 7.99 -11.77 -6.24
CA GLY A 263 6.98 -11.89 -7.29
C GLY A 263 6.92 -13.28 -7.93
N LEU A 264 8.07 -13.89 -8.20
CA LEU A 264 8.15 -15.28 -8.68
C LEU A 264 7.64 -16.27 -7.61
N GLY A 265 7.92 -16.02 -6.33
CA GLY A 265 7.37 -16.79 -5.21
C GLY A 265 5.83 -16.86 -5.24
N TYR A 266 5.16 -15.73 -5.45
CA TYR A 266 3.69 -15.70 -5.56
C TYR A 266 3.17 -16.56 -6.73
N ILE A 267 3.85 -16.51 -7.89
CA ILE A 267 3.47 -17.31 -9.06
C ILE A 267 3.64 -18.80 -8.79
N TYR A 268 4.78 -19.20 -8.20
CA TYR A 268 5.04 -20.58 -7.86
C TYR A 268 4.02 -21.12 -6.84
N CYS A 269 3.61 -20.32 -5.86
CA CYS A 269 2.50 -20.67 -4.97
C CYS A 269 1.20 -20.91 -5.74
N ALA A 270 0.81 -19.99 -6.62
CA ALA A 270 -0.42 -20.10 -7.41
C ALA A 270 -0.41 -21.33 -8.33
N GLN A 271 0.76 -21.75 -8.81
CA GLN A 271 0.96 -22.95 -9.62
C GLN A 271 1.15 -24.23 -8.79
N SER A 272 1.03 -24.17 -7.47
CA SER A 272 1.31 -25.28 -6.53
C SER A 272 2.75 -25.84 -6.60
N GLU A 273 3.70 -25.06 -7.14
CA GLU A 273 5.13 -25.37 -7.16
C GLU A 273 5.80 -24.95 -5.84
N TYR A 274 5.35 -25.53 -4.72
CA TYR A 274 5.71 -25.07 -3.37
C TYR A 274 7.22 -25.07 -3.06
N THR A 275 7.98 -26.02 -3.61
CA THR A 275 9.45 -26.05 -3.45
C THR A 275 10.12 -24.83 -4.10
N ASN A 276 9.68 -24.44 -5.30
CA ASN A 276 10.19 -23.27 -6.01
C ASN A 276 9.75 -21.97 -5.31
N ALA A 277 8.53 -21.93 -4.80
CA ALA A 277 8.02 -20.82 -4.00
C ALA A 277 8.85 -20.59 -2.74
N LYS A 278 9.11 -21.66 -1.97
CA LYS A 278 9.95 -21.63 -0.77
C LYS A 278 11.34 -21.08 -1.07
N ASN A 279 12.01 -21.60 -2.09
CA ASN A 279 13.34 -21.14 -2.49
C ASN A 279 13.33 -19.63 -2.88
N SER A 280 12.30 -19.20 -3.59
CA SER A 280 12.14 -17.80 -3.98
C SER A 280 11.96 -16.88 -2.76
N TYR A 281 11.08 -17.23 -1.81
CA TYR A 281 10.90 -16.41 -0.62
C TYR A 281 12.14 -16.42 0.29
N MET A 282 12.85 -17.54 0.41
CA MET A 282 14.12 -17.58 1.14
C MET A 282 15.17 -16.67 0.51
N GLU A 283 15.37 -16.73 -0.82
CA GLU A 283 16.31 -15.85 -1.53
C GLU A 283 15.92 -14.37 -1.35
N ALA A 284 14.64 -14.03 -1.52
CA ALA A 284 14.16 -12.66 -1.32
C ALA A 284 14.36 -12.19 0.13
N GLY A 285 14.06 -13.05 1.12
CA GLY A 285 14.24 -12.77 2.55
C GLY A 285 15.70 -12.52 2.92
N GLU A 286 16.63 -13.32 2.40
CA GLU A 286 18.07 -13.10 2.59
C GLU A 286 18.53 -11.76 2.00
N ILE A 287 18.03 -11.38 0.82
CA ILE A 287 18.35 -10.08 0.22
C ILE A 287 17.78 -8.95 1.07
N TYR A 288 16.51 -9.06 1.51
CA TYR A 288 15.88 -8.05 2.37
C TYR A 288 16.58 -7.90 3.72
N SER A 289 17.01 -9.01 4.32
CA SER A 289 17.83 -9.01 5.54
C SER A 289 19.17 -8.29 5.32
N ARG A 290 19.88 -8.59 4.22
CA ARG A 290 21.15 -7.94 3.86
C ARG A 290 21.03 -6.43 3.66
N ILE A 291 19.91 -5.95 3.09
CA ILE A 291 19.69 -4.50 2.89
C ILE A 291 19.01 -3.81 4.08
N GLY A 292 18.64 -4.56 5.13
CA GLY A 292 17.95 -4.02 6.31
C GLY A 292 16.48 -3.65 6.08
N SER A 293 15.84 -4.17 5.04
CA SER A 293 14.42 -3.91 4.74
C SER A 293 13.52 -4.83 5.56
N GLN A 294 13.10 -4.36 6.74
CA GLN A 294 12.24 -5.13 7.64
C GLN A 294 10.87 -5.45 7.00
N LEU A 295 10.25 -4.49 6.31
CA LEU A 295 8.94 -4.71 5.67
C LEU A 295 8.99 -5.80 4.60
N GLY A 296 10.02 -5.78 3.74
CA GLY A 296 10.21 -6.82 2.72
C GLY A 296 10.50 -8.18 3.35
N LEU A 297 11.33 -8.22 4.40
CA LEU A 297 11.65 -9.45 5.13
C LEU A 297 10.39 -10.09 5.71
N VAL A 298 9.55 -9.31 6.39
CA VAL A 298 8.32 -9.84 7.01
C VAL A 298 7.35 -10.38 5.97
N GLN A 299 7.19 -9.70 4.83
CA GLN A 299 6.35 -10.21 3.74
C GLN A 299 6.85 -11.54 3.20
N THR A 300 8.17 -11.74 3.10
CA THR A 300 8.74 -13.03 2.67
C THR A 300 8.55 -14.13 3.72
N ILE A 301 8.66 -13.80 5.02
CA ILE A 301 8.42 -14.75 6.11
C ILE A 301 6.94 -15.17 6.13
N ARG A 302 6.01 -14.22 5.96
CA ARG A 302 4.57 -14.53 5.83
C ARG A 302 4.30 -15.42 4.62
N GLY A 303 4.90 -15.10 3.47
CA GLY A 303 4.80 -15.94 2.26
C GLY A 303 5.36 -17.36 2.46
N LEU A 304 6.43 -17.52 3.25
CA LEU A 304 6.90 -18.85 3.66
C LEU A 304 5.89 -19.56 4.56
N GLY A 305 5.26 -18.84 5.49
CA GLY A 305 4.15 -19.35 6.30
C GLY A 305 3.00 -19.88 5.44
N ASP A 306 2.60 -19.12 4.42
CA ASP A 306 1.55 -19.50 3.46
C ASP A 306 1.94 -20.79 2.71
N VAL A 307 3.19 -20.92 2.26
CA VAL A 307 3.69 -22.14 1.61
C VAL A 307 3.66 -23.34 2.57
N TYR A 308 4.14 -23.18 3.80
CA TYR A 308 4.11 -24.26 4.79
C TYR A 308 2.68 -24.69 5.14
N TYR A 309 1.77 -23.73 5.25
CA TYR A 309 0.35 -24.00 5.48
C TYR A 309 -0.26 -24.83 4.34
N LEU A 310 -0.01 -24.44 3.08
CA LEU A 310 -0.50 -25.18 1.90
C LEU A 310 0.13 -26.59 1.78
N GLN A 311 1.34 -26.79 2.30
CA GLN A 311 1.98 -28.10 2.40
C GLN A 311 1.55 -28.90 3.65
N SER A 312 0.58 -28.41 4.43
CA SER A 312 0.13 -29.00 5.70
C SER A 312 1.23 -29.12 6.77
N GLN A 313 2.31 -28.36 6.66
CA GLN A 313 3.40 -28.28 7.64
C GLN A 313 3.08 -27.23 8.70
N TYR A 314 2.02 -27.48 9.49
CA TYR A 314 1.42 -26.50 10.40
C TYR A 314 2.39 -25.96 11.46
N SER A 315 3.32 -26.78 11.97
CA SER A 315 4.31 -26.34 12.96
C SER A 315 5.30 -25.32 12.40
N GLU A 316 5.72 -25.44 11.14
CA GLU A 316 6.63 -24.47 10.50
C GLU A 316 5.87 -23.21 10.04
N ALA A 317 4.60 -23.37 9.66
CA ALA A 317 3.71 -22.25 9.38
C ALA A 317 3.50 -21.37 10.62
N GLU A 318 3.21 -21.98 11.78
CA GLU A 318 3.07 -21.26 13.06
C GLU A 318 4.31 -20.43 13.39
N LYS A 319 5.51 -21.03 13.28
CA LYS A 319 6.78 -20.31 13.53
C LYS A 319 6.92 -19.10 12.61
N SER A 320 6.64 -19.30 11.33
CA SER A 320 6.75 -18.25 10.31
C SER A 320 5.77 -17.11 10.57
N TYR A 321 4.48 -17.41 10.82
CA TYR A 321 3.49 -16.38 11.11
C TYR A 321 3.72 -15.68 12.45
N THR A 322 4.18 -16.40 13.48
CA THR A 322 4.54 -15.80 14.78
C THR A 322 5.70 -14.82 14.63
N GLN A 323 6.74 -15.21 13.90
CA GLN A 323 7.85 -14.32 13.59
C GLN A 323 7.40 -13.09 12.79
N ALA A 324 6.51 -13.28 11.80
CA ALA A 324 5.96 -12.17 11.03
C ALA A 324 5.12 -11.21 11.91
N ARG A 325 4.30 -11.75 12.81
CA ARG A 325 3.49 -10.99 13.79
C ARG A 325 4.38 -10.16 14.72
N GLU A 326 5.43 -10.75 15.26
CA GLU A 326 6.36 -10.07 16.17
C GLU A 326 7.06 -8.89 15.49
N ILE A 327 7.59 -9.08 14.27
CA ILE A 327 8.27 -8.00 13.56
C ILE A 327 7.26 -6.91 13.15
N HIS A 328 6.05 -7.27 12.71
CA HIS A 328 5.00 -6.28 12.43
C HIS A 328 4.62 -5.46 13.68
N SER A 329 4.51 -6.10 14.84
CA SER A 329 4.23 -5.44 16.12
C SER A 329 5.37 -4.48 16.52
N GLN A 330 6.63 -4.90 16.36
CA GLN A 330 7.79 -4.05 16.62
C GLN A 330 7.84 -2.82 15.70
N ILE A 331 7.49 -2.97 14.42
CA ILE A 331 7.42 -1.85 13.48
C ILE A 331 6.30 -0.87 13.88
N GLY A 332 5.12 -1.37 14.29
CA GLY A 332 3.99 -0.55 14.73
C GLY A 332 4.26 0.22 16.03
N TYR A 333 4.99 -0.36 16.98
CA TYR A 333 5.33 0.30 18.25
C TYR A 333 6.31 1.48 18.05
N CYS A 334 7.20 1.37 17.08
CA CYS A 334 8.16 2.43 16.73
C CYS A 334 7.50 3.65 16.06
N THR A 335 6.29 3.51 15.51
CA THR A 335 5.56 4.60 14.85
C THR A 335 4.47 5.23 15.73
N GLY A 336 3.90 4.47 16.68
CA GLY A 336 2.84 4.92 17.59
C GLY A 336 3.30 5.60 18.89
N SER A 337 4.54 5.38 19.33
CA SER A 337 5.09 6.07 20.51
C SER A 337 5.79 7.37 20.12
N LYS A 338 5.53 8.45 20.87
CA LYS A 338 6.48 9.57 20.94
C LYS A 338 7.85 8.95 21.18
N CYS A 339 8.79 9.16 20.24
CA CYS A 339 10.19 8.82 20.43
C CYS A 339 10.76 9.71 21.56
N SER A 340 10.44 9.33 22.79
CA SER A 340 10.91 9.90 24.04
C SER A 340 11.03 8.73 25.00
N ASP A 341 12.02 7.88 24.79
CA ASP A 341 13.14 7.70 25.72
C ASP A 341 14.12 6.66 25.17
N GLY A 342 15.38 6.78 25.57
CA GLY A 342 16.49 6.00 25.06
C GLY A 342 16.34 4.50 25.31
N SER A 343 16.24 3.73 24.23
CA SER A 343 16.68 2.34 24.22
C SER A 343 17.61 2.15 23.02
N ARG A 344 18.89 2.40 23.29
CA ARG A 344 19.99 1.95 22.44
C ARG A 344 19.87 0.43 22.33
N HIS A 345 19.66 -0.09 21.12
CA HIS A 345 20.23 -1.33 20.57
C HIS A 345 19.75 -1.68 19.14
N GLY A 346 19.19 -0.71 18.38
CA GLY A 346 18.84 -0.89 16.95
C GLY A 346 19.49 0.09 15.97
N ALA A 347 20.45 0.91 16.41
CA ALA A 347 21.13 1.91 15.58
C ALA A 347 22.62 1.59 15.44
N CYS A 348 22.95 0.61 14.60
CA CYS A 348 24.29 0.39 14.05
C CYS A 348 24.07 0.21 12.55
N PHE A 349 24.27 1.22 11.70
CA PHE A 349 25.59 1.49 11.12
C PHE A 349 25.56 2.86 10.41
N CYS A 350 26.32 3.83 10.91
CA CYS A 350 26.85 4.96 10.13
C CYS A 350 27.86 5.72 11.01
N ARG A 351 29.08 5.19 11.15
CA ARG A 351 30.22 5.93 11.68
C ARG A 351 31.51 5.60 10.93
N SER A 352 31.81 6.46 9.96
CA SER A 352 33.15 6.95 9.56
C SER A 352 32.88 7.89 8.39
N GLY A 353 33.13 9.20 8.41
CA GLY A 353 34.23 9.94 9.01
C GLY A 353 34.83 10.78 7.88
N LYS A 354 34.58 12.10 7.94
CA LYS A 354 34.98 13.21 7.03
C LYS A 354 33.99 13.56 5.90
N ALA A 355 33.24 14.64 6.13
CA ALA A 355 32.72 15.51 5.08
C ALA A 355 32.75 16.97 5.58
N THR A 356 33.95 17.53 5.69
CA THR A 356 34.14 18.98 5.60
C THR A 356 33.84 19.39 4.16
N SER A 357 32.94 20.36 3.99
CA SER A 357 32.48 20.94 2.72
C SER A 357 31.72 19.98 1.80
N CYS A 358 30.39 20.01 1.87
CA CYS A 358 29.53 19.51 0.80
C CYS A 358 28.47 20.55 0.44
N HIS A 359 28.64 21.07 -0.78
CA HIS A 359 27.75 21.96 -1.51
C HIS A 359 26.27 21.53 -1.41
N VAL A 360 25.38 22.52 -1.47
CA VAL A 360 23.89 22.43 -1.54
C VAL A 360 23.38 21.41 -2.58
N LEU A 361 24.18 21.10 -3.62
CA LEU A 361 23.90 20.07 -4.63
C LEU A 361 24.12 18.61 -4.16
N GLY A 362 24.98 18.39 -3.16
CA GLY A 362 25.25 17.08 -2.56
C GLY A 362 24.16 16.63 -1.60
N ALA A 363 23.60 17.56 -0.82
CA ALA A 363 22.41 17.32 0.01
C ALA A 363 21.20 16.91 -0.85
N ARG A 364 21.04 17.54 -2.02
CA ARG A 364 20.00 17.22 -3.01
C ARG A 364 20.11 15.78 -3.55
N ARG A 365 21.32 15.28 -3.83
CA ARG A 365 21.53 13.88 -4.28
C ARG A 365 21.39 12.85 -3.16
N TYR A 366 21.82 13.19 -1.94
CA TYR A 366 21.65 12.36 -0.75
C TYR A 366 20.17 12.23 -0.34
N LEU A 367 19.38 13.30 -0.51
CA LEU A 367 17.93 13.29 -0.31
C LEU A 367 17.22 12.40 -1.34
N VAL A 368 17.59 12.48 -2.63
CA VAL A 368 17.00 11.67 -3.72
C VAL A 368 17.22 10.16 -3.55
N ALA A 369 18.36 9.74 -2.99
CA ALA A 369 18.62 8.35 -2.64
C ALA A 369 17.79 7.87 -1.43
N LYS A 370 17.43 8.78 -0.52
CA LYS A 370 16.46 8.51 0.56
C LYS A 370 15.03 8.47 0.02
N VAL A 371 14.66 9.37 -0.89
CA VAL A 371 13.33 9.49 -1.54
C VAL A 371 12.99 8.27 -2.40
N THR A 372 13.98 7.65 -3.05
CA THR A 372 13.78 6.40 -3.81
C THR A 372 13.57 5.18 -2.91
N ASN A 373 14.14 5.17 -1.70
CA ASN A 373 13.77 4.21 -0.64
C ASN A 373 12.43 4.58 0.03
N PHE A 374 12.00 5.84 -0.05
CA PHE A 374 10.74 6.36 0.52
C PHE A 374 9.50 6.08 -0.36
N LEU A 375 9.67 5.62 -1.59
CA LEU A 375 8.55 5.01 -2.35
C LEU A 375 8.11 3.65 -1.75
N SER A 376 8.87 3.07 -0.81
CA SER A 376 8.39 1.98 0.06
C SER A 376 7.39 2.46 1.13
N HIS A 377 7.16 3.77 1.21
CA HIS A 377 6.29 4.44 2.17
C HIS A 377 4.87 4.66 1.63
N PHE A 378 4.51 4.03 0.51
CA PHE A 378 3.20 4.09 -0.16
C PHE A 378 2.08 3.37 0.61
N LEU A 379 2.38 2.74 1.76
CA LEU A 379 1.48 1.82 2.44
C LEU A 379 1.42 2.09 3.95
N GLY A 380 0.87 3.25 4.31
CA GLY A 380 0.35 3.46 5.67
C GLY A 380 -0.68 2.40 6.09
N SER A 381 -1.23 1.64 5.13
CA SER A 381 -2.09 0.47 5.34
C SER A 381 -1.37 -0.88 5.43
N GLN A 382 -0.10 -1.05 5.01
CA GLN A 382 0.52 -2.39 4.97
C GLN A 382 0.94 -2.91 6.34
N TYR A 383 1.26 -2.05 7.29
CA TYR A 383 1.70 -2.49 8.61
C TYR A 383 0.56 -3.21 9.36
N PRO A 384 -0.61 -2.58 9.55
CA PRO A 384 -1.72 -3.26 10.21
C PRO A 384 -2.30 -4.38 9.32
N LEU A 385 -2.27 -4.24 7.98
CA LEU A 385 -2.75 -5.30 7.07
C LEU A 385 -1.88 -6.56 7.12
N GLY A 386 -0.56 -6.41 7.10
CA GLY A 386 0.38 -7.54 7.19
C GLY A 386 0.34 -8.21 8.56
N LEU A 387 0.11 -7.43 9.63
CA LEU A 387 -0.16 -7.95 10.96
C LEU A 387 -1.45 -8.80 10.96
N ALA A 388 -2.56 -8.23 10.48
CA ALA A 388 -3.85 -8.91 10.41
C ALA A 388 -3.77 -10.22 9.60
N GLN A 389 -3.07 -10.19 8.46
CA GLN A 389 -2.85 -11.39 7.63
C GLN A 389 -2.03 -12.46 8.36
N SER A 390 -1.01 -12.08 9.12
CA SER A 390 -0.18 -13.02 9.88
C SER A 390 -0.95 -13.64 11.04
N VAL A 391 -1.72 -12.83 11.77
CA VAL A 391 -2.58 -13.28 12.88
C VAL A 391 -3.71 -14.19 12.36
N LYS A 392 -4.34 -13.82 11.24
CA LYS A 392 -5.33 -14.67 10.55
C LYS A 392 -4.72 -16.00 10.11
N GLY A 393 -3.48 -15.97 9.59
CA GLY A 393 -2.73 -17.18 9.26
C GLY A 393 -2.49 -18.09 10.47
N LEU A 394 -2.18 -17.53 11.65
CA LEU A 394 -2.12 -18.29 12.90
C LEU A 394 -3.47 -18.94 13.23
N GLY A 395 -4.57 -18.20 13.10
CA GLY A 395 -5.93 -18.72 13.26
C GLY A 395 -6.20 -19.93 12.37
N ASP A 396 -5.87 -19.82 11.07
CA ASP A 396 -6.02 -20.92 10.10
C ASP A 396 -5.19 -22.15 10.51
N VAL A 397 -3.94 -21.96 10.96
CA VAL A 397 -3.06 -23.05 11.41
C VAL A 397 -3.58 -23.71 12.69
N TYR A 398 -4.09 -22.94 13.66
CA TYR A 398 -4.68 -23.50 14.88
C TYR A 398 -5.99 -24.24 14.60
N HIS A 399 -6.82 -23.71 13.70
CA HIS A 399 -8.05 -24.36 13.26
C HIS A 399 -7.77 -25.73 12.63
N MET A 400 -6.78 -25.83 11.73
CA MET A 400 -6.39 -27.10 11.10
C MET A 400 -5.81 -28.12 12.08
N ARG A 401 -5.24 -27.67 13.21
CA ARG A 401 -4.75 -28.53 14.29
C ARG A 401 -5.81 -28.86 15.35
N ALA A 402 -7.05 -28.41 15.16
CA ALA A 402 -8.14 -28.51 16.14
C ALA A 402 -7.83 -27.82 17.49
N GLU A 403 -6.91 -26.85 17.51
CA GLU A 403 -6.62 -25.99 18.67
C GLU A 403 -7.61 -24.82 18.72
N TYR A 404 -8.91 -25.12 18.81
CA TYR A 404 -10.00 -24.17 18.55
C TYR A 404 -9.97 -22.90 19.42
N SER A 405 -9.59 -23.00 20.69
CA SER A 405 -9.49 -21.83 21.58
C SER A 405 -8.43 -20.83 21.09
N LYS A 406 -7.26 -21.31 20.63
CA LYS A 406 -6.23 -20.42 20.09
C LYS A 406 -6.61 -19.85 18.72
N ALA A 407 -7.35 -20.63 17.93
CA ALA A 407 -7.87 -20.18 16.65
C ALA A 407 -8.87 -19.03 16.84
N GLU A 408 -9.78 -19.17 17.81
CA GLU A 408 -10.75 -18.15 18.21
C GLU A 408 -10.06 -16.84 18.62
N ASP A 409 -9.09 -16.89 19.54
CA ASP A 409 -8.32 -15.71 19.97
C ASP A 409 -7.62 -15.02 18.78
N SER A 410 -7.00 -15.81 17.90
CA SER A 410 -6.29 -15.27 16.72
C SER A 410 -7.26 -14.64 15.71
N TYR A 411 -8.41 -15.27 15.45
CA TYR A 411 -9.40 -14.68 14.54
C TYR A 411 -10.04 -13.42 15.10
N ILE A 412 -10.29 -13.34 16.41
CA ILE A 412 -10.78 -12.12 17.07
C ILE A 412 -9.76 -10.98 16.92
N GLU A 413 -8.49 -11.23 17.24
CA GLU A 413 -7.41 -10.24 17.08
C GLU A 413 -7.33 -9.76 15.62
N ALA A 414 -7.34 -10.68 14.64
CA ALA A 414 -7.31 -10.31 13.24
C ALA A 414 -8.54 -9.49 12.81
N ARG A 415 -9.73 -9.86 13.30
CA ARG A 415 -11.00 -9.18 13.00
C ARG A 415 -10.98 -7.72 13.47
N GLU A 416 -10.48 -7.48 14.68
CA GLU A 416 -10.34 -6.14 15.25
C GLU A 416 -9.41 -5.27 14.40
N ILE A 417 -8.26 -5.82 13.99
CA ILE A 417 -7.29 -5.10 13.15
C ILE A 417 -7.89 -4.80 11.77
N TYR A 418 -8.55 -5.78 11.11
CA TYR A 418 -9.21 -5.56 9.82
C TYR A 418 -10.32 -4.51 9.91
N SER A 419 -11.09 -4.51 11.00
CA SER A 419 -12.11 -3.49 11.28
C SER A 419 -11.49 -2.09 11.41
N GLN A 420 -10.38 -1.96 12.14
CA GLN A 420 -9.67 -0.68 12.31
C GLN A 420 -9.11 -0.12 11.00
N ILE A 421 -8.62 -0.99 10.11
CA ILE A 421 -8.10 -0.58 8.79
C ILE A 421 -9.23 -0.27 7.80
N GLY A 422 -10.43 -0.79 8.05
CA GLY A 422 -11.56 -0.73 7.11
C GLY A 422 -11.46 -1.72 5.95
N ASP A 423 -10.61 -2.75 6.04
CA ASP A 423 -10.52 -3.82 5.04
C ASP A 423 -11.68 -4.83 5.23
N GLN A 424 -12.76 -4.56 4.50
CA GLN A 424 -13.99 -5.35 4.55
C GLN A 424 -13.79 -6.79 4.06
N LEU A 425 -12.87 -7.02 3.11
CA LEU A 425 -12.64 -8.37 2.59
C LEU A 425 -11.95 -9.25 3.62
N GLY A 426 -10.89 -8.72 4.26
CA GLY A 426 -10.21 -9.40 5.37
C GLY A 426 -11.12 -9.62 6.57
N LEU A 427 -11.98 -8.64 6.87
CA LEU A 427 -13.00 -8.73 7.92
C LEU A 427 -14.00 -9.87 7.66
N ALA A 428 -14.53 -9.98 6.44
CA ALA A 428 -15.45 -11.06 6.08
C ALA A 428 -14.78 -12.44 6.15
N GLN A 429 -13.53 -12.55 5.68
CA GLN A 429 -12.77 -13.80 5.70
C GLN A 429 -12.49 -14.29 7.13
N THR A 430 -12.08 -13.39 8.02
CA THR A 430 -11.81 -13.69 9.44
C THR A 430 -13.10 -14.03 10.19
N THR A 431 -14.18 -13.29 9.94
CA THR A 431 -15.49 -13.55 10.56
C THR A 431 -16.04 -14.92 10.15
N ARG A 432 -15.90 -15.31 8.87
CA ARG A 432 -16.26 -16.66 8.43
C ARG A 432 -15.38 -17.73 9.08
N GLY A 433 -14.07 -17.51 9.18
CA GLY A 433 -13.14 -18.44 9.85
C GLY A 433 -13.47 -18.62 11.34
N LEU A 434 -13.86 -17.54 12.03
CA LEU A 434 -14.37 -17.62 13.40
C LEU A 434 -15.67 -18.43 13.48
N GLY A 435 -16.58 -18.27 12.50
CA GLY A 435 -17.77 -19.10 12.37
C GLY A 435 -17.46 -20.58 12.18
N ASP A 436 -16.45 -20.90 11.35
CA ASP A 436 -15.95 -22.27 11.13
C ASP A 436 -15.44 -22.89 12.45
N VAL A 437 -14.69 -22.13 13.26
CA VAL A 437 -14.24 -22.56 14.59
C VAL A 437 -15.42 -22.82 15.54
N CYS A 438 -16.39 -21.90 15.62
CA CYS A 438 -17.59 -22.08 16.45
C CYS A 438 -18.41 -23.31 16.01
N TYR A 439 -18.53 -23.55 14.69
CA TYR A 439 -19.19 -24.73 14.14
C TYR A 439 -18.50 -26.03 14.59
N MET A 440 -17.17 -26.08 14.53
CA MET A 440 -16.39 -27.25 14.97
C MET A 440 -16.48 -27.48 16.48
N GLN A 441 -16.69 -26.43 17.28
CA GLN A 441 -16.99 -26.51 18.72
C GLN A 441 -18.46 -26.86 19.03
N ALA A 442 -19.29 -27.15 18.01
CA ALA A 442 -20.73 -27.38 18.12
C ALA A 442 -21.54 -26.19 18.67
N LYS A 443 -20.99 -24.97 18.62
CA LYS A 443 -21.68 -23.71 18.96
C LYS A 443 -22.45 -23.18 17.74
N TYR A 444 -23.45 -23.92 17.29
CA TYR A 444 -24.11 -23.66 16.00
C TYR A 444 -24.84 -22.32 15.92
N CYS A 445 -25.42 -21.83 17.02
CA CYS A 445 -26.11 -20.54 17.04
C CYS A 445 -25.13 -19.35 16.94
N GLU A 446 -23.94 -19.47 17.54
CA GLU A 446 -22.89 -18.45 17.40
C GLU A 446 -22.32 -18.45 15.98
N ALA A 447 -22.08 -19.64 15.40
CA ALA A 447 -21.64 -19.79 14.02
C ALA A 447 -22.64 -19.17 13.02
N GLU A 448 -23.94 -19.36 13.25
CA GLU A 448 -25.01 -18.76 12.43
C GLU A 448 -24.92 -17.22 12.38
N GLY A 449 -24.71 -16.58 13.53
CA GLY A 449 -24.53 -15.12 13.62
C GLY A 449 -23.31 -14.65 12.82
N LEU A 450 -22.18 -15.33 12.99
CA LEU A 450 -20.92 -15.02 12.30
C LEU A 450 -21.00 -15.24 10.78
N TYR A 451 -21.63 -16.33 10.33
CA TYR A 451 -21.84 -16.56 8.90
C TYR A 451 -22.78 -15.56 8.26
N THR A 452 -23.81 -15.10 9.00
CA THR A 452 -24.72 -14.05 8.55
C THR A 452 -24.00 -12.70 8.43
N GLU A 453 -23.14 -12.37 9.40
CA GLU A 453 -22.27 -11.19 9.33
C GLU A 453 -21.37 -11.25 8.10
N ALA A 454 -20.63 -12.36 7.90
CA ALA A 454 -19.75 -12.54 6.75
C ALA A 454 -20.52 -12.45 5.40
N ARG A 455 -21.71 -13.07 5.31
CA ARG A 455 -22.60 -12.98 4.14
C ARG A 455 -22.93 -11.52 3.80
N ASN A 456 -23.32 -10.74 4.79
CA ASN A 456 -23.69 -9.33 4.58
C ASN A 456 -22.49 -8.50 4.10
N ILE A 457 -21.31 -8.70 4.68
CA ILE A 457 -20.10 -7.99 4.26
C ILE A 457 -19.71 -8.40 2.82
N TYR A 458 -19.70 -9.70 2.49
CA TYR A 458 -19.40 -10.14 1.13
C TYR A 458 -20.41 -9.63 0.10
N SER A 459 -21.69 -9.54 0.46
CA SER A 459 -22.72 -8.94 -0.38
C SER A 459 -22.46 -7.46 -0.64
N GLN A 460 -22.02 -6.70 0.37
CA GLN A 460 -21.68 -5.28 0.23
C GLN A 460 -20.43 -5.06 -0.63
N VAL A 461 -19.42 -5.91 -0.48
CA VAL A 461 -18.18 -5.87 -1.26
C VAL A 461 -18.39 -6.37 -2.70
N GLY A 462 -19.50 -7.09 -2.98
CA GLY A 462 -19.77 -7.67 -4.29
C GLY A 462 -18.98 -8.95 -4.58
N ASN A 463 -18.34 -9.55 -3.57
CA ASN A 463 -17.59 -10.80 -3.72
C ASN A 463 -18.54 -12.00 -3.74
N GLN A 464 -19.00 -12.38 -4.93
CA GLN A 464 -19.97 -13.46 -5.14
C GLN A 464 -19.47 -14.82 -4.63
N HIS A 465 -18.18 -15.10 -4.75
CA HIS A 465 -17.59 -16.36 -4.28
C HIS A 465 -17.60 -16.45 -2.75
N GLY A 466 -17.16 -15.40 -2.05
CA GLY A 466 -17.22 -15.33 -0.59
C GLY A 466 -18.65 -15.35 -0.05
N LEU A 467 -19.57 -14.69 -0.77
CA LEU A 467 -21.00 -14.71 -0.48
C LEU A 467 -21.56 -16.14 -0.51
N ALA A 468 -21.33 -16.87 -1.61
CA ALA A 468 -21.79 -18.26 -1.76
C ALA A 468 -21.19 -19.18 -0.68
N ASN A 469 -19.90 -19.04 -0.38
CA ASN A 469 -19.24 -19.82 0.68
C ASN A 469 -19.87 -19.56 2.06
N SER A 470 -20.25 -18.31 2.35
CA SER A 470 -20.88 -17.96 3.63
C SER A 470 -22.31 -18.50 3.73
N ILE A 471 -23.06 -18.46 2.62
CA ILE A 471 -24.40 -19.06 2.53
C ILE A 471 -24.33 -20.58 2.70
N GLN A 472 -23.37 -21.24 2.06
CA GLN A 472 -23.12 -22.67 2.26
C GLN A 472 -22.83 -23.00 3.72
N SER A 473 -21.96 -22.22 4.37
CA SER A 473 -21.57 -22.44 5.77
C SER A 473 -22.76 -22.23 6.72
N LEU A 474 -23.63 -21.25 6.43
CA LEU A 474 -24.90 -21.05 7.11
C LEU A 474 -25.85 -22.24 6.93
N GLY A 475 -25.93 -22.81 5.72
CA GLY A 475 -26.69 -24.03 5.43
C GLY A 475 -26.20 -25.25 6.23
N LEU A 476 -24.89 -25.37 6.43
CA LEU A 476 -24.28 -26.40 7.28
C LEU A 476 -24.69 -26.21 8.74
N ALA A 477 -24.63 -24.98 9.26
CA ALA A 477 -25.07 -24.66 10.62
C ALA A 477 -26.55 -25.05 10.84
N TYR A 478 -27.47 -24.65 9.96
CA TYR A 478 -28.88 -25.03 10.07
C TYR A 478 -29.12 -26.54 9.94
N SER A 479 -28.37 -27.23 9.07
CA SER A 479 -28.43 -28.69 8.94
C SER A 479 -27.97 -29.42 10.21
N ALA A 480 -27.00 -28.86 10.94
CA ALA A 480 -26.56 -29.38 12.23
C ALA A 480 -27.58 -29.11 13.35
N GLN A 481 -28.29 -27.98 13.28
CA GLN A 481 -29.40 -27.65 14.20
C GLN A 481 -30.69 -28.44 13.92
N GLY A 482 -30.80 -29.12 12.78
CA GLY A 482 -32.00 -29.87 12.37
C GLY A 482 -33.03 -29.06 11.57
N GLU A 483 -32.74 -27.79 11.26
CA GLU A 483 -33.61 -26.92 10.46
C GLU A 483 -33.44 -27.19 8.95
N PHE A 484 -33.81 -28.40 8.52
CA PHE A 484 -33.54 -28.87 7.16
C PHE A 484 -34.26 -28.07 6.05
N GLY A 485 -35.37 -27.40 6.38
CA GLY A 485 -36.08 -26.52 5.44
C GLY A 485 -35.23 -25.31 5.04
N ARG A 486 -34.73 -24.57 6.05
CA ARG A 486 -33.86 -23.40 5.84
C ARG A 486 -32.53 -23.80 5.21
N ALA A 487 -31.93 -24.90 5.66
CA ALA A 487 -30.68 -25.40 5.07
C ALA A 487 -30.82 -25.66 3.57
N LYS A 488 -31.95 -26.24 3.13
CA LYS A 488 -32.23 -26.48 1.71
C LYS A 488 -32.28 -25.18 0.91
N GLU A 489 -32.99 -24.17 1.41
CA GLU A 489 -33.13 -22.88 0.73
C GLU A 489 -31.77 -22.20 0.52
N LEU A 490 -30.93 -22.21 1.57
CA LEU A 490 -29.58 -21.65 1.50
C LEU A 490 -28.68 -22.41 0.53
N TYR A 491 -28.73 -23.74 0.50
CA TYR A 491 -27.95 -24.51 -0.48
C TYR A 491 -28.39 -24.24 -1.91
N LEU A 492 -29.69 -24.07 -2.18
CA LEU A 492 -30.18 -23.70 -3.52
C LEU A 492 -29.78 -22.26 -3.90
N GLU A 493 -29.74 -21.33 -2.95
CA GLU A 493 -29.21 -19.97 -3.16
C GLU A 493 -27.72 -20.03 -3.53
N ALA A 494 -26.90 -20.76 -2.76
CA ALA A 494 -25.48 -20.95 -3.04
C ALA A 494 -25.24 -21.64 -4.39
N GLU A 495 -26.03 -22.66 -4.72
CA GLU A 495 -25.99 -23.36 -6.01
C GLU A 495 -26.19 -22.39 -7.20
N GLY A 496 -27.20 -21.51 -7.10
CA GLY A 496 -27.48 -20.50 -8.11
C GLY A 496 -26.29 -19.57 -8.34
N ILE A 497 -25.64 -19.13 -7.26
CA ILE A 497 -24.46 -18.27 -7.34
C ILE A 497 -23.27 -19.04 -7.94
N TYR A 498 -22.98 -20.27 -7.50
CA TYR A 498 -21.86 -21.04 -8.06
C TYR A 498 -22.04 -21.37 -9.54
N ARG A 499 -23.27 -21.64 -9.99
CA ARG A 499 -23.57 -21.80 -11.42
C ARG A 499 -23.29 -20.53 -12.22
N GLN A 500 -23.57 -19.35 -11.66
CA GLN A 500 -23.26 -18.07 -12.30
C GLN A 500 -21.75 -17.80 -12.36
N ILE A 501 -20.99 -18.15 -11.33
CA ILE A 501 -19.52 -17.96 -11.30
C ILE A 501 -18.80 -19.03 -12.15
N GLY A 502 -19.41 -20.20 -12.37
CA GLY A 502 -18.83 -21.30 -13.14
C GLY A 502 -17.82 -22.16 -12.37
N VAL A 503 -17.86 -22.14 -11.03
CA VAL A 503 -16.94 -22.93 -10.18
C VAL A 503 -17.51 -24.33 -9.95
N MET A 504 -17.26 -25.24 -10.90
CA MET A 504 -17.84 -26.58 -10.90
C MET A 504 -17.50 -27.42 -9.65
N GLY A 505 -16.32 -27.23 -9.05
CA GLY A 505 -15.93 -27.97 -7.83
C GLY A 505 -16.77 -27.59 -6.61
N LEU A 506 -17.10 -26.31 -6.43
CA LEU A 506 -17.97 -25.85 -5.34
C LEU A 506 -19.43 -26.20 -5.60
N LEU A 507 -19.85 -26.22 -6.87
CA LEU A 507 -21.16 -26.75 -7.27
C LEU A 507 -21.31 -28.22 -6.87
N ALA A 508 -20.30 -29.06 -7.12
CA ALA A 508 -20.30 -30.46 -6.70
C ALA A 508 -20.42 -30.61 -5.17
N ASN A 509 -19.72 -29.76 -4.41
CA ASN A 509 -19.84 -29.75 -2.95
C ASN A 509 -21.27 -29.42 -2.50
N ILE A 510 -21.94 -28.45 -3.13
CA ILE A 510 -23.33 -28.11 -2.81
C ILE A 510 -24.29 -29.26 -3.12
N LEU A 511 -24.14 -29.91 -4.28
CA LEU A 511 -24.93 -31.09 -4.65
C LEU A 511 -24.75 -32.22 -3.63
N TRP A 512 -23.51 -32.45 -3.18
CA TRP A 512 -23.19 -33.38 -2.11
C TRP A 512 -23.90 -33.03 -0.79
N TYR A 513 -23.85 -31.76 -0.35
CA TYR A 513 -24.53 -31.33 0.88
C TYR A 513 -26.06 -31.43 0.79
N LEU A 514 -26.64 -31.14 -0.38
CA LEU A 514 -28.06 -31.37 -0.66
C LEU A 514 -28.42 -32.85 -0.60
N GLY A 515 -27.57 -33.73 -1.13
CA GLY A 515 -27.72 -35.19 -1.03
C GLY A 515 -27.69 -35.69 0.42
N LEU A 516 -26.71 -35.24 1.21
CA LEU A 516 -26.61 -35.52 2.64
C LEU A 516 -27.87 -35.07 3.40
N LEU A 517 -28.38 -33.88 3.07
CA LEU A 517 -29.60 -33.32 3.65
C LEU A 517 -30.83 -34.16 3.30
N ARG A 518 -30.96 -34.60 2.03
CA ARG A 518 -32.07 -35.45 1.57
C ARG A 518 -32.05 -36.82 2.22
N ARG A 519 -30.87 -37.40 2.45
CA ARG A 519 -30.74 -38.64 3.23
C ARG A 519 -31.23 -38.46 4.66
N LYS A 520 -30.86 -37.37 5.36
CA LYS A 520 -31.36 -37.06 6.71
C LYS A 520 -32.90 -36.90 6.74
N GLN A 521 -33.51 -36.49 5.63
CA GLN A 521 -34.97 -36.40 5.46
C GLN A 521 -35.63 -37.72 5.01
N ALA A 522 -34.90 -38.83 4.95
CA ALA A 522 -35.35 -40.13 4.42
C ALA A 522 -35.83 -40.09 2.95
N ARG A 523 -35.40 -39.09 2.16
CA ARG A 523 -35.69 -38.97 0.73
C ARG A 523 -34.54 -39.57 -0.09
N TYR A 524 -34.40 -40.89 0.01
CA TYR A 524 -33.22 -41.61 -0.48
C TYR A 524 -33.02 -41.56 -2.00
N ARG A 525 -34.08 -41.63 -2.81
CA ARG A 525 -33.97 -41.54 -4.28
C ARG A 525 -33.43 -40.18 -4.74
N GLU A 526 -33.94 -39.09 -4.17
CA GLU A 526 -33.44 -37.74 -4.47
C GLU A 526 -32.00 -37.54 -3.97
N ALA A 527 -31.65 -38.14 -2.83
CA ALA A 527 -30.27 -38.11 -2.34
C ALA A 527 -29.32 -38.82 -3.31
N GLN A 528 -29.76 -39.95 -3.88
CA GLN A 528 -29.00 -40.72 -4.87
C GLN A 528 -28.74 -39.91 -6.14
N ASP A 529 -29.78 -39.29 -6.72
CA ASP A 529 -29.65 -38.49 -7.95
C ASP A 529 -28.66 -37.33 -7.77
N LEU A 530 -28.77 -36.59 -6.65
CA LEU A 530 -27.89 -35.46 -6.34
C LEU A 530 -26.43 -35.88 -6.14
N VAL A 531 -26.19 -37.01 -5.48
CA VAL A 531 -24.82 -37.50 -5.23
C VAL A 531 -24.20 -38.12 -6.49
N LEU A 532 -25.00 -38.74 -7.37
CA LEU A 532 -24.54 -39.17 -8.68
C LEU A 532 -24.10 -37.98 -9.55
N GLU A 533 -24.87 -36.89 -9.53
CA GLU A 533 -24.51 -35.66 -10.23
C GLU A 533 -23.23 -35.04 -9.65
N ALA A 534 -23.11 -34.97 -8.32
CA ALA A 534 -21.88 -34.51 -7.66
C ALA A 534 -20.66 -35.38 -8.05
N SER A 535 -20.81 -36.70 -8.02
CA SER A 535 -19.76 -37.67 -8.39
C SER A 535 -19.30 -37.49 -9.83
N ALA A 536 -20.23 -37.29 -10.77
CA ALA A 536 -19.88 -37.03 -12.17
C ALA A 536 -19.05 -35.75 -12.31
N VAL A 537 -19.40 -34.69 -11.58
CA VAL A 537 -18.64 -33.43 -11.59
C VAL A 537 -17.25 -33.63 -10.96
N TYR A 538 -17.14 -34.31 -9.82
CA TYR A 538 -15.83 -34.62 -9.21
C TYR A 538 -14.94 -35.46 -10.13
N SER A 539 -15.50 -36.46 -10.81
CA SER A 539 -14.79 -37.29 -11.78
C SER A 539 -14.25 -36.45 -12.95
N ASN A 540 -15.06 -35.53 -13.48
CA ASN A 540 -14.64 -34.62 -14.55
C ASN A 540 -13.51 -33.67 -14.10
N LEU A 541 -13.44 -33.36 -12.81
CA LEU A 541 -12.38 -32.54 -12.21
C LEU A 541 -11.15 -33.35 -11.77
N GLY A 542 -11.15 -34.68 -11.93
CA GLY A 542 -10.06 -35.56 -11.49
C GLY A 542 -9.94 -35.70 -9.96
N LEU A 543 -10.99 -35.36 -9.22
CA LEU A 543 -11.02 -35.33 -7.76
C LEU A 543 -11.42 -36.71 -7.18
N LEU A 544 -10.55 -37.71 -7.40
CA LEU A 544 -10.84 -39.14 -7.13
C LEU A 544 -11.27 -39.43 -5.69
N ARG A 545 -10.68 -38.77 -4.68
CA ARG A 545 -11.06 -38.96 -3.27
C ARG A 545 -12.55 -38.66 -3.03
N TYR A 546 -13.06 -37.60 -3.63
CA TYR A 546 -14.47 -37.21 -3.46
C TYR A 546 -15.41 -38.13 -4.25
N VAL A 547 -14.94 -38.73 -5.35
CA VAL A 547 -15.68 -39.77 -6.06
C VAL A 547 -15.84 -41.01 -5.17
N GLU A 548 -14.76 -41.45 -4.52
CA GLU A 548 -14.80 -42.57 -3.56
C GLU A 548 -15.75 -42.30 -2.38
N GLU A 549 -15.74 -41.08 -1.84
CA GLU A 549 -16.68 -40.65 -0.79
C GLU A 549 -18.14 -40.72 -1.28
N CYS A 550 -18.40 -40.27 -2.52
CA CYS A 550 -19.73 -40.39 -3.14
C CYS A 550 -20.16 -41.84 -3.33
N GLU A 551 -19.26 -42.71 -3.80
CA GLU A 551 -19.55 -44.13 -4.00
C GLU A 551 -19.88 -44.83 -2.68
N SER A 552 -19.09 -44.58 -1.62
CA SER A 552 -19.36 -45.12 -0.28
C SER A 552 -20.74 -44.70 0.22
N PHE A 553 -21.10 -43.43 0.06
CA PHE A 553 -22.41 -42.91 0.46
C PHE A 553 -23.56 -43.54 -0.34
N LEU A 554 -23.38 -43.73 -1.65
CA LEU A 554 -24.38 -44.37 -2.50
C LEU A 554 -24.64 -45.82 -2.08
N VAL A 555 -23.63 -46.56 -1.64
CA VAL A 555 -23.79 -47.92 -1.08
C VAL A 555 -24.67 -47.89 0.18
N GLU A 556 -24.40 -46.98 1.11
CA GLU A 556 -25.20 -46.85 2.34
C GLU A 556 -26.66 -46.48 2.04
N VAL A 557 -26.89 -45.53 1.13
CA VAL A 557 -28.24 -45.10 0.74
C VAL A 557 -29.00 -46.23 0.04
N ASN A 558 -28.33 -47.00 -0.83
CA ASN A 558 -28.97 -48.11 -1.54
C ASN A 558 -29.38 -49.24 -0.60
N GLN A 559 -28.62 -49.51 0.47
CA GLN A 559 -29.02 -50.46 1.51
C GLN A 559 -30.30 -50.00 2.23
N ALA A 560 -30.37 -48.72 2.58
CA ALA A 560 -31.54 -48.12 3.24
C ALA A 560 -32.79 -47.94 2.35
N VAL A 561 -32.67 -48.14 1.03
CA VAL A 561 -33.81 -48.13 0.09
C VAL A 561 -34.43 -49.53 -0.08
N VAL A 562 -33.65 -50.58 0.20
CA VAL A 562 -34.02 -51.99 0.03
C VAL A 562 -34.62 -52.58 1.32
N GLU A 563 -34.27 -52.02 2.49
CA GLU A 563 -34.94 -52.21 3.78
C GLU A 563 -36.21 -51.35 3.92
#